data_AF-A0A3P5WUZ8-F1
#
_entry.id   AF-A0A3P5WUZ8-F1
#
_cell.length_a   1.000
_cell.length_b   1.000
_cell.length_c   1.000
_cell.angle_alpha   90.00
_cell.angle_beta   90.00
_cell.angle_gamma   90.00
#
_symmetry.space_group_name_H-M   'P 1'
#
loop_
_entity.id
_entity.type
_entity.pdbx_description
1 polymer ?
#
loop_
_entity_poly.entity_id
_entity_poly.type
_entity_poly.pdbx_seq_one_letter_code
_entity_poly.pdbx_strand_id
1 'polypeptide(L)'
;MVSLTAYRQAAAGLSDEARQVLASGARVVVPLFSPRSVRLFLAAAGGLDLAGVVPVVISENARAELPPALAGRAVVAARPDGPSMMAAIGRCFPGGSP
;
A
#
# COMPACT_ATOMS: atom_id res chain seq x y z
N MET A 1 34.31 9.75 12.65
CA MET A 1 32.83 9.81 12.71
C MET A 1 32.32 8.38 12.76
N VAL A 2 31.62 8.00 13.82
CA VAL A 2 31.10 6.63 13.98
C VAL A 2 29.62 6.64 13.57
N SER A 3 29.22 5.73 12.69
CA SER A 3 27.82 5.52 12.29
C SER A 3 27.29 4.27 12.98
N LEU A 4 26.11 4.34 13.58
CA LEU A 4 25.44 3.23 14.28
C LEU A 4 24.12 2.89 13.57
N THR A 5 23.94 1.62 13.20
CA THR A 5 22.64 1.13 12.71
C THR A 5 21.78 0.71 13.89
N ALA A 6 20.79 1.53 14.26
CA ALA A 6 19.86 1.20 15.33
C ALA A 6 18.88 0.07 14.96
N TYR A 7 18.47 0.01 13.69
CA TYR A 7 17.54 -1.00 13.20
C TYR A 7 17.77 -1.28 11.71
N ARG A 8 17.71 -2.57 11.34
CA ARG A 8 17.74 -3.01 9.95
C ARG A 8 16.42 -3.70 9.61
N GLN A 9 15.59 -3.00 8.85
CA GLN A 9 14.36 -3.58 8.33
C GLN A 9 14.64 -4.43 7.09
N ALA A 10 14.33 -5.72 7.13
CA ALA A 10 14.35 -6.61 5.98
C ALA A 10 13.01 -6.54 5.24
N ALA A 11 13.04 -6.55 3.91
CA ALA A 11 11.82 -6.65 3.11
C ALA A 11 11.33 -8.10 3.09
N ALA A 12 10.03 -8.30 3.28
CA ALA A 12 9.36 -9.57 2.99
C ALA A 12 8.72 -9.48 1.60
N GLY A 13 8.83 -10.55 0.82
CA GLY A 13 8.15 -10.67 -0.47
C GLY A 13 6.65 -10.91 -0.31
N LEU A 14 5.92 -10.85 -1.42
CA LEU A 14 4.54 -11.33 -1.48
C LEU A 14 4.55 -12.86 -1.45
N SER A 15 3.67 -13.46 -0.64
CA SER A 15 3.43 -14.90 -0.71
C SER A 15 2.73 -15.27 -2.02
N ASP A 16 2.74 -16.57 -2.37
CA ASP A 16 2.07 -17.04 -3.58
C ASP A 16 0.57 -16.75 -3.56
N GLU A 17 -0.07 -16.88 -2.40
CA GLU A 17 -1.49 -16.56 -2.22
C GLU A 17 -1.75 -15.06 -2.44
N ALA A 18 -0.88 -14.19 -1.92
CA ALA A 18 -1.00 -12.76 -2.13
C ALA A 18 -0.85 -12.41 -3.62
N ARG A 19 0.09 -13.05 -4.33
CA ARG A 19 0.26 -12.86 -5.79
C ARG A 19 -0.99 -13.31 -6.55
N GLN A 20 -1.57 -14.45 -6.19
CA GLN A 20 -2.81 -14.95 -6.81
C GLN A 20 -3.99 -13.99 -6.60
N VAL A 21 -4.18 -13.49 -5.37
CA VAL A 21 -5.24 -12.52 -5.06
C VAL A 21 -5.05 -11.23 -5.85
N LEU A 22 -3.83 -10.69 -5.91
CA LEU A 22 -3.52 -9.48 -6.66
C LEU A 22 -3.75 -9.65 -8.17
N ALA A 23 -3.41 -10.82 -8.72
CA ALA A 23 -3.56 -11.13 -10.14
C ALA A 23 -5.00 -11.54 -10.54
N SER A 24 -5.88 -11.79 -9.57
CA SER A 24 -7.23 -12.32 -9.83
C SER A 24 -8.16 -11.33 -10.55
N GLY A 25 -7.78 -10.04 -10.63
CA GLY A 25 -8.65 -8.97 -11.10
C GLY A 25 -9.72 -8.55 -10.09
N ALA A 26 -9.84 -9.23 -8.95
CA ALA A 26 -10.72 -8.82 -7.87
C ALA A 26 -10.30 -7.47 -7.28
N ARG A 27 -11.26 -6.77 -6.65
CA ARG A 27 -10.97 -5.53 -5.93
C ARG A 27 -10.18 -5.86 -4.66
N VAL A 28 -8.91 -5.45 -4.59
CA VAL A 28 -8.01 -5.71 -3.44
C VAL A 28 -7.55 -4.41 -2.82
N VAL A 29 -7.86 -4.22 -1.53
CA VAL A 29 -7.40 -3.05 -0.77
C VAL A 29 -5.99 -3.33 -0.23
N VAL A 30 -5.03 -2.45 -0.52
CA VAL A 30 -3.62 -2.62 -0.10
C VAL A 30 -3.16 -1.43 0.74
N PRO A 31 -3.10 -1.57 2.07
CA PRO A 31 -2.55 -0.55 2.97
C PRO A 31 -1.02 -0.42 2.82
N LEU A 32 -0.53 0.80 2.57
CA LEU A 32 0.89 1.12 2.38
C LEU A 32 1.30 2.25 3.34
N PHE A 33 2.12 1.91 4.33
CA PHE A 33 2.42 2.73 5.50
C PHE A 33 3.63 3.66 5.36
N SER A 34 4.25 3.75 4.17
CA SER A 34 5.36 4.67 3.89
C SER A 34 5.68 4.72 2.39
N PRO A 35 6.42 5.75 1.92
CA PRO A 35 7.03 5.73 0.57
C PRO A 35 7.84 4.45 0.32
N ARG A 36 8.56 3.97 1.35
CA ARG A 36 9.34 2.74 1.27
C ARG A 36 8.46 1.51 1.02
N SER A 37 7.35 1.34 1.75
CA SER A 37 6.48 0.17 1.56
C SER A 37 5.82 0.17 0.17
N VAL A 38 5.55 1.34 -0.40
CA VAL A 38 5.05 1.46 -1.79
C VAL A 38 6.08 0.90 -2.77
N ARG A 39 7.33 1.35 -2.68
CA ARG A 39 8.42 0.86 -3.54
C ARG A 39 8.62 -0.65 -3.41
N LEU A 40 8.61 -1.16 -2.18
CA LEU A 40 8.74 -2.60 -1.91
C LEU A 40 7.58 -3.40 -2.50
N PHE A 41 6.34 -2.92 -2.35
CA PHE A 41 5.17 -3.55 -2.94
C PHE A 41 5.24 -3.58 -4.47
N LEU A 42 5.56 -2.46 -5.12
CA LEU A 42 5.67 -2.37 -6.57
C LEU A 42 6.77 -3.29 -7.12
N ALA A 43 7.91 -3.36 -6.44
CA ALA A 43 8.99 -4.29 -6.80
C ALA A 43 8.56 -5.75 -6.67
N ALA A 44 7.87 -6.12 -5.57
CA ALA A 44 7.43 -7.49 -5.34
C ALA A 44 6.28 -7.91 -6.29
N ALA A 45 5.41 -6.97 -6.65
CA ALA A 45 4.29 -7.15 -7.56
C ALA A 45 4.67 -7.07 -9.05
N GLY A 46 5.95 -6.90 -9.38
CA GLY A 46 6.42 -6.77 -10.76
C GLY A 46 5.84 -7.84 -11.69
N GLY A 47 5.29 -7.40 -12.82
CA GLY A 47 4.65 -8.25 -13.84
C GLY A 47 3.21 -8.67 -13.56
N LEU A 48 2.65 -8.34 -12.39
CA LEU A 48 1.23 -8.59 -12.10
C LEU A 48 0.34 -7.48 -12.68
N ASP A 49 -0.86 -7.85 -13.13
CA ASP A 49 -1.91 -6.88 -13.42
C ASP A 49 -2.53 -6.38 -12.12
N LEU A 50 -2.40 -5.07 -11.85
CA LEU A 50 -2.89 -4.42 -10.65
C LEU A 50 -4.18 -3.62 -10.93
N ALA A 51 -4.91 -3.90 -12.00
CA ALA A 51 -6.17 -3.24 -12.36
C ALA A 51 -7.25 -3.38 -11.27
N GLY A 52 -7.22 -4.42 -10.43
CA GLY A 52 -8.13 -4.57 -9.28
C GLY A 52 -7.69 -3.86 -7.99
N VAL A 53 -6.45 -3.36 -7.92
CA VAL A 53 -5.87 -2.88 -6.67
C VAL A 53 -6.31 -1.46 -6.31
N VAL A 54 -6.69 -1.27 -5.05
CA VAL A 54 -7.01 0.04 -4.45
C VAL A 54 -5.98 0.32 -3.34
N PRO A 55 -4.95 1.15 -3.60
CA PRO A 55 -3.99 1.50 -2.56
C PRO A 55 -4.62 2.36 -1.48
N VAL A 56 -4.32 2.08 -0.20
CA VAL A 56 -4.60 3.00 0.91
C VAL A 56 -3.26 3.44 1.46
N VAL A 57 -2.94 4.73 1.36
CA VAL A 57 -1.60 5.24 1.66
C VAL A 57 -1.62 6.16 2.88
N ILE A 58 -0.60 6.05 3.72
CA ILE A 58 -0.50 6.80 4.98
C ILE A 58 -0.35 8.31 4.80
N SER A 59 0.14 8.74 3.64
CA SER A 59 0.46 10.14 3.35
C SER A 59 0.57 10.38 1.86
N GLU A 60 0.58 11.65 1.50
CA GLU A 60 0.76 12.11 0.13
C GLU A 60 2.14 11.72 -0.44
N ASN A 61 3.18 11.72 0.41
CA ASN A 61 4.51 11.26 0.01
C ASN A 61 4.50 9.78 -0.42
N ALA A 62 3.69 8.94 0.24
CA ALA A 62 3.53 7.55 -0.17
C ALA A 62 2.72 7.45 -1.48
N ARG A 63 1.70 8.30 -1.67
CA ARG A 63 0.94 8.37 -2.93
C ARG A 63 1.83 8.71 -4.12
N ALA A 64 2.78 9.64 -3.94
CA ALA A 64 3.69 10.11 -4.99
C ALA A 64 4.63 9.03 -5.53
N GLU A 65 4.85 7.94 -4.78
CA GLU A 65 5.65 6.79 -5.23
C GLU A 65 4.87 5.82 -6.13
N LEU A 66 3.55 5.97 -6.23
CA LEU A 66 2.71 5.11 -7.06
C LEU A 66 2.76 5.52 -8.54
N PRO A 67 2.70 4.57 -9.48
CA PRO A 67 2.41 4.85 -10.87
C PRO A 67 1.09 5.63 -11.03
N PRO A 68 0.94 6.49 -12.06
CA PRO A 68 -0.23 7.35 -12.20
C PRO A 68 -1.58 6.63 -12.09
N ALA A 69 -1.72 5.45 -12.70
CA ALA A 69 -2.95 4.66 -12.66
C ALA A 69 -3.32 4.14 -11.26
N LEU A 70 -2.33 3.85 -10.41
CA LEU A 70 -2.56 3.48 -9.00
C LEU A 70 -2.74 4.71 -8.13
N ALA A 71 -1.97 5.78 -8.38
CA ALA A 71 -2.09 7.05 -7.67
C ALA A 71 -3.49 7.69 -7.84
N GLY A 72 -4.12 7.52 -9.01
CA GLY A 72 -5.48 7.98 -9.29
C GLY A 72 -6.58 7.19 -8.57
N ARG A 73 -6.27 5.99 -8.06
CA ARG A 73 -7.20 5.14 -7.29
C ARG A 73 -6.87 5.09 -5.80
N ALA A 74 -5.76 5.71 -5.40
CA ALA A 74 -5.29 5.65 -4.04
C ALA A 74 -6.19 6.47 -3.10
N VAL A 75 -6.45 5.93 -1.92
CA VAL A 75 -7.09 6.64 -0.81
C VAL A 75 -6.01 7.06 0.17
N VAL A 76 -5.90 8.36 0.45
CA VAL A 76 -4.93 8.88 1.42
C VAL A 76 -5.57 8.97 2.80
N ALA A 77 -4.85 8.51 3.83
CA ALA A 77 -5.25 8.71 5.22
C ALA A 77 -5.18 10.20 5.60
N ALA A 78 -6.09 10.65 6.47
CA ALA A 78 -6.13 12.05 6.89
C ALA A 78 -4.90 12.46 7.73
N ARG A 79 -4.33 11.51 8.47
CA ARG A 79 -3.12 11.65 9.29
C ARG A 79 -2.29 10.37 9.21
N PRO A 80 -0.98 10.44 9.48
CA PRO A 80 -0.12 9.27 9.45
C PRO A 80 -0.21 8.46 10.75
N ASP A 81 -1.41 8.03 11.11
CA ASP A 81 -1.70 7.26 12.32
C ASP A 81 -2.59 6.04 12.01
N GLY A 82 -2.62 5.08 12.95
CA GLY A 82 -3.41 3.86 12.84
C GLY A 82 -4.91 4.11 12.63
N PRO A 83 -5.57 4.94 13.47
CA PRO A 83 -6.99 5.24 13.32
C PRO A 83 -7.36 5.83 11.95
N SER A 84 -6.57 6.76 11.43
CA SER A 84 -6.83 7.40 10.14
C SER A 84 -6.61 6.44 8.96
N MET A 85 -5.64 5.52 9.08
CA MET A 85 -5.47 4.43 8.12
C MET A 85 -6.68 3.49 8.12
N MET A 86 -7.17 3.09 9.29
CA MET A 86 -8.36 2.25 9.40
C MET A 86 -9.61 2.92 8.82
N ALA A 87 -9.83 4.19 9.15
CA ALA A 87 -10.91 4.97 8.55
C ALA A 87 -10.77 5.07 7.02
N ALA A 88 -9.54 5.19 6.49
CA ALA A 88 -9.29 5.20 5.05
C ALA A 88 -9.55 3.84 4.39
N ILE A 89 -9.18 2.74 5.04
CA ILE A 89 -9.51 1.38 4.61
C ILE A 89 -11.03 1.17 4.60
N GLY A 90 -11.74 1.63 5.64
CA GLY A 90 -13.20 1.51 5.73
C GLY A 90 -13.93 2.16 4.55
N ARG A 91 -13.46 3.34 4.09
CA ARG A 91 -14.02 4.03 2.90
C ARG A 91 -13.89 3.23 1.60
N CYS A 92 -13.05 2.19 1.55
CA CYS A 92 -12.91 1.36 0.36
C CYS A 92 -14.02 0.32 0.20
N PHE A 93 -14.83 0.07 1.25
CA PHE A 93 -15.90 -0.92 1.27
C PHE A 93 -17.29 -0.25 1.32
N PRO A 94 -18.25 -0.65 0.48
CA PRO A 94 -19.61 -0.13 0.54
C PRO A 94 -20.28 -0.55 1.86
N GLY A 95 -20.84 0.42 2.60
CA GLY A 95 -21.58 0.20 3.84
C GLY A 95 -20.76 0.29 5.15
N GLY A 96 -19.47 0.58 5.09
CA GLY A 96 -18.64 0.77 6.29
C GLY A 96 -18.86 2.14 6.94
N SER A 97 -19.51 2.19 8.10
CA SER A 97 -19.36 3.32 9.01
C SER A 97 -17.91 3.37 9.55
N PRO A 98 -17.34 4.56 9.75
CA PRO A 98 -15.96 4.72 10.24
C PRO A 98 -15.75 4.16 11.65
#